data_AF-A0A765X9M0-F1
#
_entry.id   AF-A0A765X9M0-F1
#
_cell.length_a   1.000
_cell.length_b   1.000
_cell.length_c   1.000
_cell.angle_alpha   90.00
_cell.angle_beta   90.00
_cell.angle_gamma   90.00
#
_symmetry.space_group_name_H-M   'P 1'
#
loop_
_entity.id
_entity.type
_entity.pdbx_description
1 polymer ?
#
loop_
_entity_poly.entity_id
_entity_poly.type
_entity_poly.pdbx_seq_one_letter_code
_entity_poly.pdbx_strand_id
1 'polypeptide(L)'
;MIKERISYIIPIAMDEGNPVTPVLIYEMDKDSHEVDLSFGAFFIGLKATKKYSIGIEVFNAQEIPIPIDTKLYSNHKFFTVAEANDGETIVSTSMRINFPRVKIIKPGIFEVRASLVNPEKGEVIDVKSSFFDVKITGSVRDEFR
;
A
#
# COMPACT_ATOMS: atom_id res chain seq x y z
N MET A 1 16.09 -18.94 -11.74
CA MET A 1 16.35 -17.86 -10.76
C MET A 1 15.03 -17.18 -10.47
N ILE A 2 14.67 -16.96 -9.19
CA ILE A 2 13.39 -16.31 -8.83
C ILE A 2 13.48 -14.82 -9.18
N LYS A 3 12.46 -14.28 -9.85
CA LYS A 3 12.39 -12.86 -10.20
C LYS A 3 11.94 -12.03 -8.99
N GLU A 4 12.68 -10.95 -8.70
CA GLU A 4 12.28 -9.93 -7.73
C GLU A 4 10.96 -9.28 -8.15
N ARG A 5 9.94 -9.29 -7.27
CA ARG A 5 8.62 -8.69 -7.59
C ARG A 5 7.78 -8.43 -6.35
N ILE A 6 6.73 -7.64 -6.54
CA ILE A 6 5.60 -7.56 -5.61
C ILE A 6 4.64 -8.70 -5.99
N SER A 7 4.35 -9.59 -5.05
CA SER A 7 3.37 -10.65 -5.28
C SER A 7 1.95 -10.11 -5.23
N TYR A 8 1.66 -9.28 -4.23
CA TYR A 8 0.37 -8.59 -4.07
C TYR A 8 0.52 -7.35 -3.19
N ILE A 9 -0.39 -6.40 -3.39
CA ILE A 9 -0.71 -5.32 -2.47
C ILE A 9 -2.18 -5.43 -2.11
N ILE A 10 -2.50 -5.36 -0.82
CA ILE A 10 -3.87 -5.47 -0.33
C ILE A 10 -4.22 -4.33 0.63
N PRO A 11 -5.45 -3.80 0.60
CA PRO A 11 -5.93 -2.87 1.62
C PRO A 11 -6.13 -3.62 2.93
N ILE A 12 -5.68 -3.02 4.03
CA ILE A 12 -5.73 -3.61 5.37
C ILE A 12 -6.16 -2.55 6.40
N ALA A 13 -6.66 -2.99 7.54
CA ALA A 13 -7.06 -2.10 8.62
C ALA A 13 -5.84 -1.36 9.20
N MET A 14 -6.02 -0.08 9.51
CA MET A 14 -5.03 0.71 10.24
C MET A 14 -5.12 0.39 11.74
N ASP A 15 -4.61 -0.78 12.13
CA ASP A 15 -4.46 -1.18 13.55
C ASP A 15 -3.00 -1.55 13.84
N GLU A 16 -2.30 -0.70 14.59
CA GLU A 16 -0.88 -0.87 14.91
C GLU A 16 -0.60 -2.00 15.93
N GLY A 17 -1.63 -2.57 16.57
CA GLY A 17 -1.49 -3.56 17.66
C GLY A 17 -1.94 -5.00 17.36
N ASN A 18 -2.68 -5.24 16.28
CA ASN A 18 -3.31 -6.54 15.98
C ASN A 18 -2.81 -7.20 14.68
N PRO A 19 -3.08 -8.51 14.48
CA PRO A 19 -2.85 -9.16 13.19
C PRO A 19 -3.50 -8.36 12.05
N VAL A 20 -2.76 -8.27 10.94
CA VAL A 20 -3.17 -7.55 9.73
C VAL A 20 -4.54 -8.08 9.28
N THR A 21 -5.57 -7.22 9.38
CA THR A 21 -6.94 -7.57 8.96
C THR A 21 -7.17 -6.97 7.57
N PRO A 22 -7.39 -7.79 6.52
CA PRO A 22 -7.77 -7.28 5.21
C PRO A 22 -9.08 -6.49 5.29
N VAL A 23 -9.15 -5.35 4.62
CA VAL A 23 -10.37 -4.57 4.51
C VAL A 23 -10.77 -4.42 3.06
N LEU A 24 -12.07 -4.55 2.81
CA LEU A 24 -12.64 -4.28 1.48
C LEU A 24 -13.06 -2.82 1.33
N ILE A 25 -13.32 -2.14 2.45
CA ILE A 25 -13.89 -0.80 2.50
C ILE A 25 -13.25 -0.02 3.65
N TYR A 26 -12.77 1.18 3.37
CA TYR A 26 -12.45 2.17 4.40
C TYR A 26 -13.66 3.05 4.66
N GLU A 27 -13.95 3.26 5.94
CA GLU A 27 -15.01 4.16 6.36
C GLU A 27 -14.44 5.52 6.73
N MET A 28 -15.04 6.55 6.18
CA MET A 28 -14.71 7.96 6.41
C MET A 28 -15.85 8.62 7.19
N ASP A 29 -15.50 9.37 8.22
CA ASP A 29 -16.48 10.17 8.95
C ASP A 29 -17.10 11.23 8.05
N LYS A 30 -18.42 11.36 8.11
CA LYS A 30 -19.25 12.15 7.19
C LYS A 30 -18.76 13.59 6.95
N ASP A 31 -18.16 14.21 7.96
CA ASP A 31 -17.74 15.61 7.92
C ASP A 31 -16.21 15.79 7.87
N SER A 32 -15.43 14.70 7.95
CA SER A 32 -13.97 14.77 8.04
C SER A 32 -13.28 14.97 6.69
N HIS A 33 -13.84 14.39 5.62
CA HIS A 33 -13.16 14.19 4.35
C HIS A 33 -11.76 13.55 4.47
N GLU A 34 -11.49 12.88 5.60
CA GLU A 34 -10.20 12.28 5.94
C GLU A 34 -10.41 10.79 6.21
N VAL A 35 -9.49 9.98 5.71
CA VAL A 35 -9.51 8.54 5.92
C VAL A 35 -8.10 8.02 6.15
N ASP A 36 -7.99 7.06 7.05
CA ASP A 36 -6.75 6.35 7.32
C ASP A 36 -6.62 5.17 6.34
N LEU A 37 -5.58 5.19 5.51
CA LEU A 37 -5.31 4.12 4.55
C LEU A 37 -4.13 3.28 5.02
N SER A 38 -4.22 1.95 4.90
CA SER A 38 -3.11 1.05 5.20
C SER A 38 -3.02 -0.08 4.18
N PHE A 39 -1.81 -0.38 3.72
CA PHE A 39 -1.60 -1.42 2.71
C PHE A 39 -0.61 -2.46 3.18
N GLY A 40 -0.96 -3.72 2.97
CA GLY A 40 -0.04 -4.85 3.10
C GLY A 40 0.58 -5.16 1.74
N ALA A 41 1.91 -5.07 1.64
CA ALA A 41 2.67 -5.50 0.46
C ALA A 41 3.43 -6.78 0.78
N PHE A 42 3.34 -7.77 -0.10
CA PHE A 42 4.13 -9.00 -0.04
C PHE A 42 5.07 -9.08 -1.23
N PHE A 43 6.34 -9.37 -0.95
CA PHE A 43 7.41 -9.43 -1.93
C PHE A 43 7.96 -10.85 -2.01
N ILE A 44 8.44 -11.24 -3.19
CA ILE A 44 9.11 -12.52 -3.41
C ILE A 44 10.38 -12.31 -4.22
N GLY A 45 11.41 -13.09 -3.89
CA GLY A 45 12.67 -13.10 -4.61
C GLY A 45 13.60 -11.94 -4.26
N LEU A 46 13.34 -11.21 -3.18
CA LEU A 46 14.21 -10.11 -2.77
C LEU A 46 15.54 -10.66 -2.25
N LYS A 47 16.61 -9.90 -2.47
CA LYS A 47 17.96 -10.29 -2.10
C LYS A 47 18.30 -9.70 -0.73
N ALA A 48 18.80 -10.53 0.17
CA ALA A 48 19.32 -10.08 1.46
C ALA A 48 20.40 -9.01 1.28
N THR A 49 20.52 -8.13 2.27
CA THR A 49 21.41 -6.96 2.33
C THR A 49 21.25 -5.92 1.22
N LYS A 50 20.45 -6.19 0.18
CA LYS A 50 20.15 -5.23 -0.88
C LYS A 50 19.12 -4.20 -0.39
N LYS A 51 19.34 -2.95 -0.77
CA LYS A 51 18.42 -1.83 -0.53
C LYS A 51 17.33 -1.81 -1.59
N TYR A 52 16.13 -1.53 -1.16
CA TYR A 52 14.95 -1.35 -2.00
C TYR A 52 14.19 -0.11 -1.55
N SER A 53 13.32 0.39 -2.41
CA SER A 53 12.21 1.23 -1.97
C SER A 53 10.89 0.73 -2.55
N ILE A 54 9.81 0.98 -1.82
CA ILE A 54 8.45 0.87 -2.34
C ILE A 54 7.88 2.28 -2.48
N GLY A 55 7.42 2.62 -3.68
CA GLY A 55 6.59 3.80 -3.92
C GLY A 55 5.12 3.41 -3.90
N ILE A 56 4.26 4.21 -3.26
CA ILE A 56 2.81 4.04 -3.26
C ILE A 56 2.17 5.26 -3.93
N GLU A 57 1.18 5.00 -4.76
CA GLU A 57 0.33 6.01 -5.37
C GLU A 57 -1.13 5.56 -5.24
N VAL A 58 -2.04 6.51 -5.04
CA VAL A 58 -3.48 6.25 -4.97
C VAL A 58 -4.18 7.07 -6.04
N PHE A 59 -5.10 6.45 -6.76
CA PHE A 59 -5.86 7.08 -7.83
C PHE A 59 -7.36 6.90 -7.59
N ASN A 60 -8.15 7.90 -7.96
CA ASN A 60 -9.59 7.72 -8.04
C ASN A 60 -10.01 7.04 -9.35
N ALA A 61 -11.30 6.78 -9.52
CA ALA A 61 -11.86 6.14 -10.71
C ALA A 61 -11.64 6.92 -12.04
N GLN A 62 -11.21 8.19 -11.99
CA GLN A 62 -10.85 8.99 -13.16
C GLN A 62 -9.33 9.03 -13.40
N GLU A 63 -8.56 8.15 -12.76
CA GLU A 63 -7.10 8.12 -12.78
C GLU A 63 -6.44 9.41 -12.27
N ILE A 64 -7.16 10.19 -11.45
CA ILE A 64 -6.61 11.40 -10.83
C ILE A 64 -5.88 10.97 -9.55
N PRO A 65 -4.61 11.36 -9.38
CA PRO A 65 -3.84 11.00 -8.19
C PRO A 65 -4.42 11.68 -6.94
N ILE A 66 -4.54 10.91 -5.87
CA ILE A 66 -4.88 11.37 -4.53
C ILE A 66 -3.58 11.64 -3.78
N PRO A 67 -3.35 12.88 -3.31
CA PRO A 67 -2.17 13.19 -2.50
C PRO A 67 -2.18 12.40 -1.19
N ILE A 68 -1.27 11.43 -1.09
CA ILE A 68 -1.02 10.65 0.13
C ILE A 68 0.32 11.01 0.79
N ASP A 69 1.18 11.72 0.06
CA ASP A 69 2.38 12.35 0.61
C ASP A 69 2.00 13.49 1.54
N THR A 70 2.55 13.45 2.74
CA THR A 70 2.47 14.55 3.69
C THR A 70 3.85 14.88 4.21
N LYS A 71 4.00 16.01 4.90
CA LYS A 71 5.27 16.33 5.60
C LYS A 71 5.70 15.24 6.60
N LEU A 72 4.77 14.39 7.05
CA LEU A 72 4.98 13.37 8.08
C LEU A 72 5.12 11.96 7.51
N TYR A 73 4.57 11.70 6.31
CA TYR A 73 4.53 10.38 5.70
C TYR A 73 4.94 10.48 4.24
N SER A 74 6.05 9.81 3.90
CA SER A 74 6.49 9.66 2.51
C SER A 74 5.80 8.46 1.88
N ASN A 75 5.32 8.65 0.66
CA ASN A 75 4.85 7.64 -0.26
C ASN A 75 5.96 6.70 -0.74
N HIS A 76 7.23 7.05 -0.49
CA HIS A 76 8.40 6.21 -0.71
C HIS A 76 8.97 5.72 0.62
N LYS A 77 8.97 4.38 0.82
CA LYS A 77 9.63 3.75 1.95
C LYS A 77 10.85 2.97 1.51
N PHE A 78 12.01 3.35 2.04
CA PHE A 78 13.27 2.64 1.84
C PHE A 78 13.41 1.54 2.87
N PHE A 79 13.88 0.36 2.45
CA PHE A 79 14.11 -0.76 3.34
C PHE A 79 15.30 -1.60 2.86
N THR A 80 15.90 -2.33 3.81
CA THR A 80 16.95 -3.32 3.52
C THR A 80 16.42 -4.68 3.96
N VAL A 81 16.63 -5.68 3.12
CA VAL A 81 16.14 -7.03 3.39
C VAL A 81 17.13 -7.75 4.28
N ALA A 82 16.66 -8.28 5.41
CA ALA A 82 17.48 -9.12 6.29
C ALA A 82 17.66 -10.52 5.69
N GLU A 83 18.76 -11.18 6.07
CA GLU A 83 18.94 -12.61 5.81
C GLU A 83 17.92 -13.43 6.63
N ALA A 84 17.52 -14.57 6.08
CA ALA A 84 16.74 -15.53 6.84
C ALA A 84 17.63 -16.26 7.88
N ASN A 85 17.03 -16.72 8.97
CA ASN A 85 17.75 -17.36 10.07
C ASN A 85 18.47 -18.67 9.67
N ASP A 86 18.06 -19.28 8.56
CA ASP A 86 18.65 -20.49 7.98
C ASP A 86 19.73 -20.21 6.92
N GLY A 87 20.04 -18.94 6.67
CA GLY A 87 21.03 -18.51 5.68
C GLY A 87 20.49 -18.30 4.26
N GLU A 88 19.18 -18.37 4.04
CA GLU A 88 18.62 -18.00 2.73
C GLU A 88 18.85 -16.51 2.43
N THR A 89 19.40 -16.24 1.25
CA THR A 89 19.72 -14.89 0.76
C THR A 89 18.74 -14.38 -0.29
N ILE A 90 17.82 -15.23 -0.76
CA ILE A 90 16.70 -14.87 -1.63
C ILE A 90 15.43 -15.16 -0.84
N VAL A 91 14.73 -14.12 -0.41
CA VAL A 91 13.66 -14.24 0.59
C VAL A 91 12.33 -13.68 0.08
N SER A 92 11.27 -14.12 0.76
CA SER A 92 9.95 -13.50 0.69
C SER A 92 9.72 -12.71 1.97
N THR A 93 9.10 -11.54 1.87
CA THR A 93 8.84 -10.69 3.05
C THR A 93 7.59 -9.85 2.86
N SER A 94 7.06 -9.30 3.95
CA SER A 94 5.87 -8.47 3.94
C SER A 94 6.09 -7.17 4.69
N MET A 95 5.38 -6.12 4.29
CA MET A 95 5.43 -4.82 4.94
C MET A 95 4.04 -4.21 5.01
N ARG A 96 3.76 -3.55 6.14
CA ARG A 96 2.63 -2.65 6.32
C ARG A 96 3.03 -1.22 6.00
N ILE A 97 2.17 -0.50 5.29
CA ILE A 97 2.40 0.87 4.86
C ILE A 97 1.17 1.70 5.22
N ASN A 98 1.31 2.62 6.19
CA ASN A 98 0.23 3.44 6.71
C ASN A 98 0.31 4.87 6.14
N PHE A 99 -0.86 5.42 5.80
CA PHE A 99 -1.09 6.80 5.39
C PHE A 99 -2.28 7.35 6.18
N PRO A 100 -2.05 7.99 7.33
CA PRO A 100 -3.14 8.56 8.12
C PRO A 100 -3.69 9.83 7.47
N ARG A 101 -4.97 10.09 7.71
CA ARG A 101 -5.67 11.35 7.38
C ARG A 101 -5.53 11.77 5.92
N VAL A 102 -5.64 10.80 5.01
CA VAL A 102 -5.65 11.05 3.57
C VAL A 102 -6.95 11.78 3.21
N LYS A 103 -6.82 12.89 2.48
CA LYS A 103 -7.98 13.70 2.09
C LYS A 103 -8.71 13.09 0.90
N ILE A 104 -9.94 12.62 1.13
CA ILE A 104 -10.82 12.10 0.09
C ILE A 104 -12.11 12.91 0.07
N ILE A 105 -12.26 13.74 -0.97
CA ILE A 105 -13.42 14.65 -1.11
C ILE A 105 -14.68 13.87 -1.48
N LYS A 106 -14.56 12.89 -2.38
CA LYS A 106 -15.68 12.09 -2.88
C LYS A 106 -15.42 10.61 -2.58
N PRO A 107 -16.31 9.93 -1.84
CA PRO A 107 -16.27 8.47 -1.69
C PRO A 107 -16.39 7.76 -3.04
N GLY A 108 -15.91 6.52 -3.13
CA GLY A 108 -15.87 5.76 -4.37
C GLY A 108 -14.85 4.63 -4.33
N ILE A 109 -14.64 3.99 -5.49
CA ILE A 109 -13.57 3.01 -5.69
C ILE A 109 -12.29 3.76 -6.07
N PHE A 110 -11.18 3.32 -5.47
CA PHE A 110 -9.83 3.83 -5.70
C PHE A 110 -8.90 2.68 -6.07
N GLU A 111 -7.79 3.02 -6.74
CA GLU A 111 -6.70 2.10 -7.04
C GLU A 111 -5.48 2.49 -6.21
N VAL A 112 -4.85 1.52 -5.54
CA VAL A 112 -3.49 1.68 -5.01
C VAL A 112 -2.52 1.05 -6.00
N ARG A 113 -1.48 1.79 -6.39
CA ARG A 113 -0.35 1.30 -7.19
C ARG A 113 0.91 1.30 -6.35
N ALA A 114 1.60 0.17 -6.31
CA ALA A 114 2.86 -0.02 -5.62
C ALA A 114 3.97 -0.33 -6.62
N SER A 115 5.08 0.40 -6.50
CA SER A 115 6.26 0.26 -7.34
C SER A 115 7.45 -0.19 -6.50
N LEU A 116 7.99 -1.37 -6.76
CA LEU A 116 9.24 -1.84 -6.17
C LEU A 116 10.40 -1.26 -6.98
N VAL A 117 11.32 -0.56 -6.33
CA VAL A 117 12.38 0.20 -6.99
C VAL A 117 13.74 -0.20 -6.43
N ASN A 118 14.74 -0.25 -7.31
CA ASN A 118 16.15 -0.24 -6.93
C ASN A 118 16.60 1.22 -6.74
N PRO A 119 16.77 1.70 -5.50
CA PRO A 119 17.05 3.10 -5.24
C PRO A 119 18.45 3.53 -5.70
N GLU A 120 19.40 2.60 -5.85
CA GLU A 120 20.76 2.90 -6.30
C GLU A 120 20.82 3.19 -7.80
N LYS A 121 19.92 2.57 -8.57
CA LYS A 121 19.83 2.72 -10.02
C LYS A 121 18.66 3.59 -10.49
N GLY A 122 17.73 3.92 -9.61
CA GLY A 122 16.46 4.55 -9.96
C GLY A 122 15.57 3.66 -10.84
N GLU A 123 15.77 2.34 -10.81
CA GLU A 123 15.11 1.39 -11.71
C GLU A 123 13.86 0.80 -11.06
N VAL A 124 12.70 0.88 -11.73
CA VAL A 124 11.49 0.18 -11.31
C VAL A 124 11.63 -1.30 -11.65
N ILE A 125 11.63 -2.14 -10.61
CA ILE A 125 11.76 -3.59 -10.70
C ILE A 125 10.42 -4.24 -11.06
N ASP A 126 9.35 -3.80 -10.41
CA ASP A 126 8.00 -4.36 -10.59
C ASP A 126 6.93 -3.36 -10.12
N VAL A 127 5.72 -3.48 -10.69
CA VAL A 127 4.56 -2.68 -10.32
C VAL A 127 3.36 -3.61 -10.08
N LYS A 128 2.65 -3.39 -8.97
CA LYS A 128 1.38 -4.05 -8.67
C LYS A 128 0.34 -3.06 -8.22
N SER A 129 -0.91 -3.37 -8.54
CA SER A 129 -2.03 -2.58 -8.06
C SER A 129 -3.15 -3.44 -7.51
N SER A 130 -4.01 -2.78 -6.75
CA SER A 130 -5.23 -3.35 -6.20
C SER A 130 -6.28 -2.25 -6.05
N PHE A 131 -7.54 -2.65 -6.04
CA PHE A 131 -8.66 -1.73 -5.86
C PHE A 131 -9.19 -1.80 -4.45
N PHE A 132 -9.70 -0.67 -3.95
CA PHE A 132 -10.32 -0.58 -2.64
C PHE A 132 -11.45 0.43 -2.65
N ASP A 133 -12.35 0.26 -1.70
CA ASP A 133 -13.50 1.13 -1.57
C ASP A 133 -13.35 2.12 -0.42
N VAL A 134 -13.89 3.32 -0.60
CA VAL A 134 -14.05 4.32 0.46
C VAL A 134 -15.50 4.76 0.48
N LYS A 135 -16.14 4.69 1.65
CA LYS A 135 -17.52 5.14 1.86
C LYS A 135 -17.64 6.02 3.10
N ILE A 136 -18.74 6.77 3.17
CA ILE A 136 -19.10 7.48 4.40
C ILE A 136 -19.67 6.48 5.40
N THR A 137 -19.27 6.57 6.66
CA THR A 137 -19.81 5.72 7.74
C THR A 137 -21.34 5.76 7.77
N GLY A 138 -21.97 4.58 7.81
CA GLY A 138 -23.44 4.44 7.81
C GLY A 138 -24.13 4.68 6.46
N SER A 139 -23.39 5.03 5.40
CA SER A 139 -23.95 5.10 4.04
C SER A 139 -24.06 3.70 3.42
N VAL A 140 -25.16 3.45 2.72
CA VAL A 140 -25.33 2.30 1.84
C VAL A 140 -25.29 2.82 0.42
N ARG A 141 -24.41 2.26 -0.41
CA ARG A 141 -24.36 2.62 -1.84
C ARG A 141 -25.24 1.65 -2.61
N ASP A 142 -26.25 2.20 -3.28
CA ASP A 142 -27.20 1.40 -4.06
C ASP A 142 -26.52 0.70 -5.26
N GLU A 143 -25.34 1.16 -5.68
CA GLU A 143 -24.52 0.55 -6.75
C GLU A 143 -24.08 -0.91 -6.46
N PHE A 144 -24.22 -1.37 -5.21
CA PHE A 144 -23.84 -2.72 -4.76
C PHE A 144 -25.04 -3.52 -4.22
N ARG A 145 -26.26 -3.03 -4.42
CA ARG A 145 -27.51 -3.77 -4.15
C ARG A 145 -28.04 -4.39 -5.43
#